data_AF-A0A090S0K0-F1
#
_entry.id   AF-A0A090S0K0-F1
#
_cell.length_a   1.000
_cell.length_b   1.000
_cell.length_c   1.000
_cell.angle_alpha   90.00
_cell.angle_beta   90.00
_cell.angle_gamma   90.00
#
_symmetry.space_group_name_H-M   'P 1'
#
loop_
_entity.id
_entity.type
_entity.pdbx_description
1 polymer ?
#
loop_
_entity_poly.entity_id
_entity_poly.type
_entity_poly.pdbx_seq_one_letter_code
_entity_poly.pdbx_strand_id
1 'polypeptide(L)'
;MTGFPVGFEVSDGENTVIITEPGQMISITNWNIDDLQLTPPEDFSGNFFVTVSATTVDYGDEPLPEPEGSEIAGDFDTTLGEPIILTEEDLIGMAQNIDANDDDAIQMVHLVDPNQGSMVDNGDGTWTFSPADGFTGEVDFAYVVERDGILHDEQSTIGVHENEGQITDGPQIESIASASVEESEPLNFTDSDMLSTLSSDSGEMSIESVTLLEGEGLIESDGQGGYQFTPAEGYTGSAQIGFVASDGENSVESHFNINVDEQESSTVEALSQADDGSVSISGEQVLSSLDVADDTSLSVLAIQAMKAH
;
A
#
# COMPACT_ATOMS: atom_id res chain seq x y z
N MET A 1 -5.63 35.14 -23.64
CA MET A 1 -6.13 36.39 -24.29
C MET A 1 -7.55 36.68 -23.84
N THR A 2 -7.92 37.97 -23.72
CA THR A 2 -9.27 38.41 -23.30
C THR A 2 -9.71 39.67 -24.07
N GLY A 3 -10.97 40.09 -23.90
CA GLY A 3 -11.50 41.33 -24.51
C GLY A 3 -12.23 41.15 -25.84
N PHE A 4 -12.45 39.91 -26.27
CA PHE A 4 -13.22 39.60 -27.46
C PHE A 4 -14.74 39.78 -27.22
N PRO A 5 -15.48 40.39 -28.18
CA PRO A 5 -16.93 40.41 -28.12
C PRO A 5 -17.54 39.01 -28.27
N VAL A 6 -18.70 38.80 -27.65
CA VAL A 6 -19.48 37.56 -27.83
C VAL A 6 -19.78 37.33 -29.31
N GLY A 7 -19.57 36.10 -29.76
CA GLY A 7 -19.77 35.64 -31.13
C GLY A 7 -18.52 35.69 -32.02
N PHE A 8 -17.37 36.16 -31.52
CA PHE A 8 -16.11 36.07 -32.26
C PHE A 8 -15.58 34.63 -32.27
N GLU A 9 -15.00 34.22 -33.39
CA GLU A 9 -14.25 32.97 -33.52
C GLU A 9 -12.75 33.29 -33.52
N VAL A 10 -12.00 32.56 -32.70
CA VAL A 10 -10.54 32.63 -32.59
C VAL A 10 -9.99 31.28 -33.03
N SER A 11 -9.06 31.24 -33.99
CA SER A 11 -8.49 29.98 -34.49
C SER A 11 -7.05 30.13 -34.94
N ASP A 12 -6.21 29.11 -34.75
CA ASP A 12 -4.85 29.01 -35.34
C ASP A 12 -4.78 28.07 -36.57
N GLY A 13 -5.94 27.60 -37.06
CA GLY A 13 -6.06 26.61 -38.12
C GLY A 13 -6.17 25.15 -37.66
N GLU A 14 -5.74 24.82 -36.43
CA GLU A 14 -5.93 23.49 -35.81
C GLU A 14 -6.92 23.54 -34.64
N ASN A 15 -6.79 24.56 -33.81
CA ASN A 15 -7.63 24.87 -32.66
C ASN A 15 -8.60 26.01 -33.00
N THR A 16 -9.83 25.94 -32.51
CA THR A 16 -10.87 26.95 -32.72
C THR A 16 -11.71 27.13 -31.46
N VAL A 17 -11.94 28.38 -31.05
CA VAL A 17 -12.78 28.75 -29.90
C VAL A 17 -13.73 29.87 -30.31
N ILE A 18 -15.02 29.70 -29.96
CA ILE A 18 -16.04 30.74 -30.11
C ILE A 18 -16.23 31.42 -28.75
N ILE A 19 -16.26 32.75 -28.75
CA ILE A 19 -16.51 33.55 -27.56
C ILE A 19 -18.00 33.54 -27.25
N THR A 20 -18.34 32.98 -26.10
CA THR A 20 -19.73 32.83 -25.65
C THR A 20 -20.11 33.82 -24.56
N GLU A 21 -19.13 34.38 -23.84
CA GLU A 21 -19.34 35.29 -22.72
C GLU A 21 -18.44 36.53 -22.80
N PRO A 22 -18.91 37.70 -22.33
CA PRO A 22 -18.10 38.92 -22.32
C PRO A 22 -16.93 38.76 -21.36
N GLY A 23 -15.71 39.01 -21.84
CA GLY A 23 -14.49 38.87 -21.03
C GLY A 23 -13.93 37.45 -20.97
N GLN A 24 -14.51 36.49 -21.71
CA GLN A 24 -14.04 35.10 -21.75
C GLN A 24 -12.53 35.03 -22.03
N MET A 25 -11.84 34.28 -21.17
CA MET A 25 -10.41 34.01 -21.32
C MET A 25 -10.20 32.81 -22.20
N ILE A 26 -9.24 32.92 -23.13
CA ILE A 26 -8.78 31.80 -23.95
C ILE A 26 -7.31 31.56 -23.63
N SER A 27 -6.99 30.33 -23.20
CA SER A 27 -5.62 29.84 -23.16
C SER A 27 -5.21 29.42 -24.57
N ILE A 28 -4.11 30.01 -25.04
CA ILE A 28 -3.56 29.78 -26.38
C ILE A 28 -2.12 29.24 -26.30
N THR A 29 -1.72 28.70 -25.14
CA THR A 29 -0.36 28.23 -24.83
C THR A 29 0.14 27.19 -25.83
N ASN A 30 -0.76 26.36 -26.37
CA ASN A 30 -0.44 25.32 -27.34
C ASN A 30 -0.90 25.67 -28.77
N TRP A 31 -1.24 26.93 -29.02
CA TRP A 31 -1.72 27.38 -30.32
C TRP A 31 -0.58 27.92 -31.16
N ASN A 32 -0.67 27.75 -32.47
CA ASN A 32 0.25 28.38 -33.41
C ASN A 32 -0.08 29.87 -33.55
N ILE A 33 0.66 30.71 -32.81
CA ILE A 33 0.43 32.16 -32.76
C ILE A 33 0.63 32.82 -34.13
N ASP A 34 1.51 32.28 -34.99
CA ASP A 34 1.79 32.86 -36.32
C ASP A 34 0.58 32.78 -37.26
N ASP A 35 -0.31 31.80 -37.04
CA ASP A 35 -1.51 31.55 -37.85
C ASP A 35 -2.81 31.98 -37.16
N LEU A 36 -2.72 32.70 -36.03
CA LEU A 36 -3.88 33.11 -35.25
C LEU A 36 -4.77 34.09 -36.03
N GLN A 37 -6.01 33.70 -36.25
CA GLN A 37 -7.06 34.45 -36.92
C GLN A 37 -8.24 34.72 -35.99
N LEU A 38 -8.86 35.88 -36.22
CA LEU A 38 -10.01 36.39 -35.49
C LEU A 38 -11.12 36.71 -36.48
N THR A 39 -12.16 35.89 -36.48
CA THR A 39 -13.30 36.05 -37.38
C THR A 39 -14.47 36.69 -36.62
N PRO A 40 -14.89 37.93 -36.96
CA PRO A 40 -16.06 38.54 -36.37
C PRO A 40 -17.36 37.86 -36.86
N PRO A 41 -18.46 37.89 -36.07
CA PRO A 41 -19.76 37.41 -36.53
C PRO A 41 -20.35 38.30 -37.64
N GLU A 42 -21.21 37.75 -38.50
CA GLU A 42 -21.72 38.40 -39.73
C GLU A 42 -22.30 39.81 -39.53
N ASP A 43 -22.85 40.12 -38.35
CA ASP A 43 -23.50 41.41 -38.03
C ASP A 43 -22.68 42.31 -37.09
N PHE A 44 -21.40 42.02 -36.88
CA PHE A 44 -20.59 42.83 -35.98
C PHE A 44 -20.34 44.25 -36.51
N SER A 45 -20.68 45.26 -35.70
CA SER A 45 -20.29 46.66 -35.93
C SER A 45 -19.81 47.30 -34.63
N GLY A 46 -18.57 47.79 -34.63
CA GLY A 46 -17.97 48.42 -33.45
C GLY A 46 -16.45 48.34 -33.44
N ASN A 47 -15.87 48.96 -32.41
CA ASN A 47 -14.46 48.83 -32.06
C ASN A 47 -14.37 47.99 -30.79
N PHE A 48 -13.37 47.11 -30.71
CA PHE A 48 -13.05 46.35 -29.52
C PHE A 48 -11.55 46.42 -29.26
N PHE A 49 -11.16 46.15 -28.02
CA PHE A 49 -9.77 46.07 -27.59
C PHE A 49 -9.50 44.63 -27.19
N VAL A 50 -8.40 44.08 -27.68
CA VAL A 50 -7.92 42.76 -27.27
C VAL A 50 -6.75 42.97 -26.32
N THR A 51 -6.81 42.33 -25.17
CA THR A 51 -5.68 42.29 -24.24
C THR A 51 -4.95 40.96 -24.43
N VAL A 52 -3.67 41.07 -24.79
CA VAL A 52 -2.74 39.95 -24.84
C VAL A 52 -1.79 40.11 -23.67
N SER A 53 -1.97 39.29 -22.65
CA SER A 53 -0.97 39.10 -21.61
C SER A 53 -0.06 37.96 -22.05
N ALA A 54 1.24 38.19 -22.03
CA ALA A 54 2.26 37.18 -22.24
C ALA A 54 3.16 37.21 -21.02
N THR A 55 3.29 36.08 -20.34
CA THR A 55 4.21 35.91 -19.22
C THR A 55 5.51 35.38 -19.79
N THR A 56 6.59 36.15 -19.67
CA THR A 56 7.94 35.61 -19.84
C THR A 56 8.39 35.12 -18.48
N VAL A 57 8.62 33.82 -18.36
CA VAL A 57 9.37 33.24 -17.26
C VAL A 57 10.81 33.75 -17.40
N ASP A 58 11.21 34.72 -16.56
CA ASP A 58 12.61 35.08 -16.40
C ASP A 58 13.24 33.97 -15.55
N TYR A 59 13.92 33.04 -16.21
CA TYR A 59 14.71 32.01 -15.53
C TYR A 59 15.91 32.72 -14.88
N GLY A 60 15.71 33.21 -13.66
CA GLY A 60 16.81 33.65 -12.82
C GLY A 60 17.80 32.50 -12.65
N ASP A 61 18.96 32.62 -13.31
CA ASP A 61 20.10 31.70 -13.36
C ASP A 61 19.78 30.22 -13.69
N GLU A 62 20.58 29.64 -14.59
CA GLU A 62 20.52 28.22 -14.93
C GLU A 62 20.53 27.36 -13.66
N PRO A 63 19.67 26.33 -13.54
CA PRO A 63 19.75 25.39 -12.42
C PRO A 63 21.15 24.79 -12.42
N LEU A 64 21.90 25.06 -11.35
CA LEU A 64 23.17 24.40 -11.11
C LEU A 64 22.89 22.90 -10.98
N PRO A 65 23.71 22.01 -11.58
CA PRO A 65 23.53 20.58 -11.39
C PRO A 65 23.64 20.26 -9.89
N GLU A 66 22.55 19.75 -9.33
CA GLU A 66 22.45 19.47 -7.90
C GLU A 66 23.32 18.28 -7.49
N PRO A 67 23.92 18.31 -6.29
CA PRO A 67 24.61 17.16 -5.72
C PRO A 67 23.60 16.05 -5.35
N GLU A 68 23.98 14.80 -5.62
CA GLU A 68 23.23 13.60 -5.20
C GLU A 68 22.95 13.65 -3.68
N GLY A 69 21.67 13.75 -3.31
CA GLY A 69 21.20 13.87 -1.93
C GLY A 69 20.44 15.16 -1.58
N SER A 70 19.94 15.92 -2.57
CA SER A 70 19.06 17.07 -2.34
C SER A 70 17.74 16.62 -1.69
N GLU A 71 17.41 17.19 -0.54
CA GLU A 71 16.05 17.11 0.01
C GLU A 71 15.14 17.82 -0.99
N ILE A 72 14.18 17.10 -1.59
CA ILE A 72 13.17 17.73 -2.45
C ILE A 72 12.42 18.75 -1.58
N ALA A 73 12.53 20.04 -1.88
CA ALA A 73 11.98 21.11 -1.04
C ALA A 73 11.06 22.01 -1.86
N GLY A 74 9.76 21.78 -1.79
CA GLY A 74 8.76 22.67 -2.40
C GLY A 74 8.23 23.73 -1.43
N ASP A 75 7.62 24.78 -1.96
CA ASP A 75 6.67 25.60 -1.17
C ASP A 75 5.46 24.77 -0.73
N PHE A 76 5.12 23.77 -1.55
CA PHE A 76 4.11 22.75 -1.28
C PHE A 76 4.73 21.35 -1.46
N ASP A 77 4.18 20.35 -0.79
CA ASP A 77 4.66 18.98 -0.89
C ASP A 77 3.52 18.00 -1.15
N THR A 78 3.76 17.04 -2.04
CA THR A 78 2.88 15.88 -2.28
C THR A 78 3.71 14.62 -2.44
N THR A 79 3.06 13.47 -2.45
CA THR A 79 3.73 12.19 -2.71
C THR A 79 3.45 11.67 -4.12
N LEU A 80 4.28 10.73 -4.58
CA LEU A 80 4.18 10.12 -5.90
C LEU A 80 2.79 9.52 -6.13
N GLY A 81 2.14 9.98 -7.19
CA GLY A 81 0.80 9.54 -7.58
C GLY A 81 -0.34 10.09 -6.73
N GLU A 82 -0.05 10.89 -5.69
CA GLU A 82 -1.06 11.56 -4.88
C GLU A 82 -1.30 12.98 -5.39
N PRO A 83 -2.56 13.34 -5.70
CA PRO A 83 -2.89 14.70 -6.07
C PRO A 83 -2.91 15.61 -4.83
N ILE A 84 -2.43 16.84 -4.98
CA ILE A 84 -2.56 17.92 -4.00
C ILE A 84 -3.58 18.95 -4.47
N ILE A 85 -4.33 19.51 -3.52
CA ILE A 85 -5.26 20.61 -3.77
C ILE A 85 -4.65 21.88 -3.16
N LEU A 86 -4.41 22.87 -4.00
CA LEU A 86 -3.95 24.20 -3.64
C LEU A 86 -5.16 25.13 -3.57
N THR A 87 -5.29 25.88 -2.48
CA THR A 87 -6.36 26.87 -2.33
C THR A 87 -5.88 28.26 -2.73
N GLU A 88 -6.82 29.17 -2.99
CA GLU A 88 -6.52 30.58 -3.21
C GLU A 88 -5.72 31.20 -2.04
N GLU A 89 -6.05 30.86 -0.79
CA GLU A 89 -5.32 31.31 0.40
C GLU A 89 -3.86 30.82 0.41
N ASP A 90 -3.64 29.57 0.02
CA ASP A 90 -2.29 28.98 -0.07
C ASP A 90 -1.42 29.75 -1.06
N LEU A 91 -1.96 30.05 -2.25
CA LEU A 91 -1.23 30.74 -3.30
C LEU A 91 -0.99 32.22 -2.98
N ILE A 92 -1.99 32.91 -2.40
CA ILE A 92 -1.83 34.29 -1.92
C ILE A 92 -0.75 34.35 -0.84
N GLY A 93 -0.72 33.38 0.07
CA GLY A 93 0.27 33.29 1.14
C GLY A 93 1.72 33.09 0.64
N MET A 94 1.89 32.47 -0.53
CA MET A 94 3.21 32.24 -1.14
C MET A 94 3.69 33.37 -2.04
N ALA A 95 2.85 34.38 -2.32
CA ALA A 95 3.25 35.48 -3.19
C ALA A 95 4.31 36.37 -2.52
N GLN A 96 5.50 36.46 -3.12
CA GLN A 96 6.64 37.20 -2.56
C GLN A 96 6.92 38.50 -3.30
N ASN A 97 6.57 38.59 -4.59
CA ASN A 97 6.81 39.78 -5.40
C ASN A 97 5.78 40.89 -5.18
N ILE A 98 4.69 40.57 -4.48
CA ILE A 98 3.65 41.51 -4.06
C ILE A 98 3.30 41.28 -2.58
N ASP A 99 2.83 42.32 -1.90
CA ASP A 99 2.35 42.24 -0.51
C ASP A 99 0.93 41.65 -0.45
N ALA A 100 0.68 40.50 -1.10
CA ALA A 100 -0.64 39.88 -1.33
C ALA A 100 -1.47 39.74 -0.03
N ASN A 101 -2.79 39.83 -0.12
CA ASN A 101 -3.69 39.68 1.03
C ASN A 101 -5.00 38.99 0.63
N ASP A 102 -5.83 38.65 1.62
CA ASP A 102 -7.06 37.87 1.45
C ASP A 102 -8.15 38.55 0.57
N ASP A 103 -8.02 39.84 0.26
CA ASP A 103 -8.92 40.55 -0.66
C ASP A 103 -8.47 40.46 -2.14
N ASP A 104 -7.30 39.88 -2.42
CA ASP A 104 -6.80 39.62 -3.78
C ASP A 104 -7.34 38.29 -4.34
N ALA A 105 -7.28 38.09 -5.65
CA ALA A 105 -7.81 36.89 -6.31
C ALA A 105 -6.77 36.21 -7.21
N ILE A 106 -6.83 34.88 -7.33
CA ILE A 106 -5.97 34.13 -8.24
C ILE A 106 -6.70 33.91 -9.56
N GLN A 107 -6.13 34.42 -10.65
CA GLN A 107 -6.78 34.39 -11.96
C GLN A 107 -6.29 33.26 -12.87
N MET A 108 -5.10 32.73 -12.62
CA MET A 108 -4.52 31.68 -13.43
C MET A 108 -3.44 30.94 -12.64
N VAL A 109 -3.40 29.62 -12.78
CA VAL A 109 -2.33 28.77 -12.25
C VAL A 109 -2.00 27.76 -13.36
N HIS A 110 -0.71 27.58 -13.65
CA HIS A 110 -0.26 26.66 -14.68
C HIS A 110 1.12 26.09 -14.37
N LEU A 111 1.36 24.85 -14.81
CA LEU A 111 2.66 24.21 -14.74
C LEU A 111 3.63 24.84 -15.74
N VAL A 112 4.90 24.92 -15.33
CA VAL A 112 5.98 25.32 -16.23
C VAL A 112 6.31 24.19 -17.21
N ASP A 113 6.46 22.95 -16.70
CA ASP A 113 6.64 21.76 -17.55
C ASP A 113 5.40 20.83 -17.49
N PRO A 114 4.61 20.74 -18.57
CA PRO A 114 3.44 19.87 -18.61
C PRO A 114 3.78 18.37 -18.62
N ASN A 115 5.06 17.98 -18.71
CA ASN A 115 5.46 16.58 -18.59
C ASN A 115 5.60 16.11 -17.14
N GLN A 116 5.67 17.02 -16.17
CA GLN A 116 5.83 16.70 -14.74
C GLN A 116 4.49 16.37 -14.06
N GLY A 117 3.35 16.67 -14.72
CA GLY A 117 2.03 16.37 -14.20
C GLY A 117 0.93 17.15 -14.91
N SER A 118 -0.21 17.30 -14.24
CA SER A 118 -1.33 18.11 -14.70
C SER A 118 -1.83 19.04 -13.60
N MET A 119 -2.19 20.26 -13.98
CA MET A 119 -2.79 21.24 -13.08
C MET A 119 -4.17 21.64 -13.61
N VAL A 120 -5.19 21.45 -12.76
CA VAL A 120 -6.60 21.61 -13.10
C VAL A 120 -7.22 22.64 -12.17
N ASP A 121 -7.89 23.63 -12.74
CA ASP A 121 -8.77 24.57 -12.02
C ASP A 121 -10.12 23.90 -11.74
N ASN A 122 -10.51 23.83 -10.47
CA ASN A 122 -11.75 23.21 -10.03
C ASN A 122 -12.96 24.17 -10.12
N GLY A 123 -12.74 25.45 -10.39
CA GLY A 123 -13.77 26.48 -10.55
C GLY A 123 -14.41 26.95 -9.24
N ASP A 124 -13.86 26.56 -8.09
CA ASP A 124 -14.29 26.93 -6.75
C ASP A 124 -13.22 27.69 -5.95
N GLY A 125 -12.18 28.21 -6.64
CA GLY A 125 -11.03 28.86 -6.02
C GLY A 125 -9.96 27.87 -5.55
N THR A 126 -9.97 26.65 -6.08
CA THR A 126 -8.94 25.63 -5.82
C THR A 126 -8.38 25.06 -7.11
N TRP A 127 -7.12 24.62 -7.04
CA TRP A 127 -6.40 23.97 -8.14
C TRP A 127 -5.89 22.61 -7.70
N THR A 128 -6.11 21.59 -8.51
CA THR A 128 -5.59 20.25 -8.26
C THR A 128 -4.37 20.00 -9.13
N PHE A 129 -3.23 19.75 -8.49
CA PHE A 129 -2.05 19.22 -9.14
C PHE A 129 -2.03 17.69 -9.01
N SER A 130 -1.88 16.99 -10.13
CA SER A 130 -1.63 15.54 -10.17
C SER A 130 -0.25 15.28 -10.79
N PRO A 131 0.71 14.71 -10.04
CA PRO A 131 2.01 14.34 -10.59
C PRO A 131 1.88 13.35 -11.76
N ALA A 132 2.82 13.40 -12.70
CA ALA A 132 2.91 12.37 -13.73
C ALA A 132 3.30 11.01 -13.12
N ASP A 133 2.87 9.92 -13.78
CA ASP A 133 3.19 8.56 -13.32
C ASP A 133 4.71 8.37 -13.16
N GLY A 134 5.14 8.03 -11.94
CA GLY A 134 6.55 7.78 -11.63
C GLY A 134 7.42 9.03 -11.50
N PHE A 135 6.84 10.24 -11.56
CA PHE A 135 7.60 11.47 -11.38
C PHE A 135 7.91 11.72 -9.90
N THR A 136 9.17 12.04 -9.62
CA THR A 136 9.66 12.53 -8.33
C THR A 136 10.60 13.71 -8.59
N GLY A 137 10.65 14.64 -7.66
CA GLY A 137 11.43 15.87 -7.78
C GLY A 137 10.58 17.12 -7.68
N GLU A 138 11.20 18.26 -7.92
CA GLU A 138 10.56 19.57 -7.85
C GLU A 138 9.76 19.88 -9.13
N VAL A 139 8.60 20.49 -8.94
CA VAL A 139 7.69 20.92 -10.00
C VAL A 139 7.52 22.42 -9.89
N ASP A 140 7.97 23.14 -10.93
CA ASP A 140 7.77 24.58 -11.02
C ASP A 140 6.39 24.89 -11.59
N PHE A 141 5.68 25.82 -10.96
CA PHE A 141 4.43 26.36 -11.47
C PHE A 141 4.37 27.88 -11.29
N ALA A 142 3.61 28.51 -12.17
CA ALA A 142 3.42 29.96 -12.16
C ALA A 142 1.93 30.30 -12.02
N TYR A 143 1.67 31.36 -11.27
CA TYR A 143 0.32 31.84 -11.02
C TYR A 143 0.21 33.36 -11.13
N VAL A 144 -1.01 33.84 -11.37
CA VAL A 144 -1.30 35.25 -11.57
C VAL A 144 -2.24 35.74 -10.47
N VAL A 145 -1.76 36.70 -9.68
CA VAL A 145 -2.54 37.37 -8.65
C VAL A 145 -3.13 38.66 -9.22
N GLU A 146 -4.45 38.83 -9.11
CA GLU A 146 -5.12 40.10 -9.36
C GLU A 146 -5.23 40.90 -8.06
N ARG A 147 -4.66 42.11 -8.10
CA ARG A 147 -4.74 43.09 -7.04
C ARG A 147 -5.15 44.44 -7.58
N ASP A 148 -6.19 45.05 -7.00
CA ASP A 148 -6.67 46.38 -7.39
C ASP A 148 -6.92 46.53 -8.92
N GLY A 149 -7.28 45.43 -9.59
CA GLY A 149 -7.47 45.38 -11.05
C GLY A 149 -6.18 45.31 -11.87
N ILE A 150 -5.04 45.00 -11.25
CA ILE A 150 -3.72 44.80 -11.87
C ILE A 150 -3.31 43.34 -11.68
N LEU A 151 -2.80 42.73 -12.74
CA LEU A 151 -2.30 41.36 -12.73
C LEU A 151 -0.80 41.34 -12.40
N HIS A 152 -0.41 40.42 -11.53
CA HIS A 152 0.95 40.20 -11.06
C HIS A 152 1.33 38.73 -11.24
N ASP A 153 2.49 38.49 -11.86
CA ASP A 153 3.03 37.14 -12.06
C ASP A 153 3.83 36.71 -10.84
N GLU A 154 3.61 35.46 -10.42
CA GLU A 154 4.23 34.86 -9.25
C GLU A 154 4.60 33.40 -9.56
N GLN A 155 5.52 32.84 -8.77
CA GLN A 155 6.06 31.49 -8.95
C GLN A 155 6.12 30.77 -7.62
N SER A 156 5.90 29.46 -7.66
CA SER A 156 6.08 28.56 -6.53
C SER A 156 6.47 27.17 -7.03
N THR A 157 6.90 26.34 -6.09
CA THR A 157 7.34 24.97 -6.37
C THR A 157 6.49 23.95 -5.61
N ILE A 158 6.35 22.75 -6.17
CA ILE A 158 5.79 21.58 -5.49
C ILE A 158 6.85 20.49 -5.45
N GLY A 159 7.20 20.02 -4.26
CA GLY A 159 8.03 18.84 -4.06
C GLY A 159 7.20 17.57 -4.22
N VAL A 160 7.54 16.72 -5.20
CA VAL A 160 6.94 15.39 -5.34
C VAL A 160 7.88 14.35 -4.76
N HIS A 161 7.54 13.87 -3.57
CA HIS A 161 8.32 12.88 -2.84
C HIS A 161 7.98 11.48 -3.30
N GLU A 162 8.92 10.55 -3.17
CA GLU A 162 8.58 9.14 -3.31
C GLU A 162 7.46 8.79 -2.33
N ASN A 163 6.51 7.97 -2.79
CA ASN A 163 5.62 7.30 -1.86
C ASN A 163 6.50 6.26 -1.15
N GLU A 164 7.21 6.69 -0.12
CA GLU A 164 7.79 5.81 0.88
C GLU A 164 6.61 5.09 1.51
N GLY A 165 6.14 4.02 0.86
CA GLY A 165 4.99 3.26 1.30
C GLY A 165 5.31 2.78 2.70
N GLN A 166 4.80 3.50 3.70
CA GLN A 166 5.22 3.44 5.10
C GLN A 166 6.42 2.50 5.31
N ILE A 167 7.63 3.05 5.25
CA ILE A 167 8.74 2.41 5.96
C ILE A 167 8.31 2.50 7.43
N THR A 168 7.50 1.56 7.90
CA THR A 168 7.52 1.27 9.32
C THR A 168 8.92 0.73 9.51
N ASP A 169 9.78 1.51 10.13
CA ASP A 169 11.17 1.15 10.44
C ASP A 169 11.27 -0.09 11.38
N GLY A 170 10.18 -0.84 11.53
CA GLY A 170 10.06 -2.03 12.35
C GLY A 170 9.56 -3.23 11.55
N PRO A 171 9.63 -4.43 12.15
CA PRO A 171 9.29 -5.65 11.45
C PRO A 171 7.79 -5.71 11.07
N GLN A 172 7.50 -6.24 9.88
CA GLN A 172 6.15 -6.40 9.34
C GLN A 172 5.75 -7.87 9.20
N ILE A 173 4.44 -8.14 9.27
CA ILE A 173 3.88 -9.49 9.11
C ILE A 173 3.48 -9.70 7.64
N GLU A 174 4.19 -10.60 6.95
CA GLU A 174 3.94 -10.93 5.55
C GLU A 174 2.87 -12.02 5.40
N SER A 175 2.85 -12.97 6.33
CA SER A 175 1.95 -14.13 6.29
C SER A 175 1.74 -14.75 7.67
N ILE A 176 0.77 -15.66 7.78
CA ILE A 176 0.54 -16.47 8.98
C ILE A 176 0.80 -17.92 8.62
N ALA A 177 1.76 -18.56 9.30
CA ALA A 177 2.07 -19.97 9.09
C ALA A 177 0.99 -20.88 9.67
N SER A 178 0.89 -22.09 9.14
CA SER A 178 0.05 -23.16 9.70
C SER A 178 0.72 -24.53 9.59
N ALA A 179 0.48 -25.39 10.57
CA ALA A 179 0.99 -26.77 10.64
C ALA A 179 -0.08 -27.74 11.16
N SER A 180 0.10 -29.04 10.92
CA SER A 180 -0.72 -30.12 11.51
C SER A 180 0.19 -31.10 12.25
N VAL A 181 -0.30 -31.65 13.36
CA VAL A 181 0.36 -32.68 14.16
C VAL A 181 -0.68 -33.67 14.68
N GLU A 182 -0.33 -34.94 14.86
CA GLU A 182 -1.22 -35.91 15.52
C GLU A 182 -1.25 -35.68 17.04
N GLU A 183 -2.33 -36.10 17.70
CA GLU A 183 -2.41 -36.03 19.16
C GLU A 183 -1.20 -36.71 19.82
N SER A 184 -0.70 -36.12 20.90
CA SER A 184 0.47 -36.62 21.66
C SER A 184 1.80 -36.70 20.88
N GLU A 185 1.88 -36.26 19.62
CA GLU A 185 3.14 -36.12 18.89
C GLU A 185 3.75 -34.71 19.06
N PRO A 186 5.08 -34.59 19.25
CA PRO A 186 5.73 -33.30 19.35
C PRO A 186 5.94 -32.65 17.97
N LEU A 187 5.48 -31.40 17.81
CA LEU A 187 5.81 -30.55 16.68
C LEU A 187 7.09 -29.75 16.99
N ASN A 188 8.07 -29.79 16.09
CA ASN A 188 9.31 -29.04 16.23
C ASN A 188 9.36 -27.90 15.21
N PHE A 189 9.77 -26.71 15.64
CA PHE A 189 9.91 -25.51 14.80
C PHE A 189 11.05 -24.63 15.32
N THR A 190 11.50 -23.70 14.49
CA THR A 190 12.67 -22.86 14.77
C THR A 190 12.38 -21.37 14.64
N ASP A 191 13.30 -20.53 15.13
CA ASP A 191 13.28 -19.08 14.88
C ASP A 191 13.16 -18.79 13.39
N SER A 192 13.88 -19.52 12.53
CA SER A 192 13.83 -19.32 11.08
C SER A 192 12.45 -19.58 10.50
N ASP A 193 11.69 -20.55 11.04
CA ASP A 193 10.34 -20.83 10.58
C ASP A 193 9.40 -19.67 10.89
N MET A 194 9.50 -19.09 12.10
CA MET A 194 8.71 -17.93 12.51
C MET A 194 9.13 -16.66 11.76
N LEU A 195 10.43 -16.38 11.68
CA LEU A 195 10.97 -15.21 11.00
C LEU A 195 10.70 -15.22 9.50
N SER A 196 10.52 -16.40 8.87
CA SER A 196 10.13 -16.50 7.45
C SER A 196 8.75 -15.91 7.14
N THR A 197 7.92 -15.68 8.17
CA THR A 197 6.60 -15.07 8.04
C THR A 197 6.63 -13.54 8.18
N LEU A 198 7.81 -12.98 8.45
CA LEU A 198 8.03 -11.56 8.69
C LEU A 198 9.02 -10.97 7.67
N SER A 199 8.97 -9.65 7.52
CA SER A 199 9.92 -8.85 6.75
C SER A 199 10.43 -7.69 7.62
N SER A 200 11.65 -7.21 7.35
CA SER A 200 12.20 -6.01 7.97
C SER A 200 13.20 -5.35 7.01
N ASP A 201 13.15 -4.02 6.92
CA ASP A 201 14.09 -3.19 6.16
C ASP A 201 15.29 -2.73 7.00
N SER A 202 15.21 -2.80 8.34
CA SER A 202 16.20 -2.29 9.29
C SER A 202 17.34 -3.29 9.60
N GLY A 203 17.20 -4.57 9.24
CA GLY A 203 18.29 -5.55 9.31
C GLY A 203 17.92 -6.94 9.79
N GLU A 204 18.82 -7.57 10.56
CA GLU A 204 18.65 -8.94 11.05
C GLU A 204 17.60 -9.01 12.17
N MET A 205 16.64 -9.93 12.05
CA MET A 205 15.58 -10.14 13.02
C MET A 205 15.91 -11.27 14.00
N SER A 206 15.34 -11.18 15.20
CA SER A 206 15.45 -12.22 16.24
C SER A 206 14.12 -12.41 16.97
N ILE A 207 13.92 -13.58 17.56
CA ILE A 207 12.73 -13.89 18.37
C ILE A 207 13.02 -13.54 19.82
N GLU A 208 12.17 -12.69 20.41
CA GLU A 208 12.27 -12.30 21.83
C GLU A 208 11.52 -13.27 22.73
N SER A 209 10.36 -13.76 22.29
CA SER A 209 9.55 -14.69 23.07
C SER A 209 8.61 -15.52 22.22
N VAL A 210 8.27 -16.71 22.72
CA VAL A 210 7.30 -17.64 22.14
C VAL A 210 6.37 -18.12 23.26
N THR A 211 5.07 -18.15 23.01
CA THR A 211 4.07 -18.55 23.99
C THR A 211 2.86 -19.25 23.37
N LEU A 212 2.19 -20.09 24.14
CA LEU A 212 0.93 -20.70 23.73
C LEU A 212 -0.21 -19.73 24.04
N LEU A 213 -0.87 -19.22 23.00
CA LEU A 213 -2.00 -18.31 23.12
C LEU A 213 -3.32 -19.06 23.29
N GLU A 214 -3.52 -20.10 22.48
CA GLU A 214 -4.73 -20.93 22.46
C GLU A 214 -4.40 -22.42 22.33
N GLY A 215 -5.26 -23.27 22.90
CA GLY A 215 -5.10 -24.74 22.90
C GLY A 215 -4.52 -25.32 24.19
N GLU A 216 -4.35 -26.64 24.22
CA GLU A 216 -3.81 -27.36 25.38
C GLU A 216 -2.51 -28.10 25.00
N GLY A 217 -1.42 -27.77 25.68
CA GLY A 217 -0.12 -28.39 25.45
C GLY A 217 1.00 -27.69 26.20
N LEU A 218 2.23 -28.13 25.94
CA LEU A 218 3.45 -27.55 26.49
C LEU A 218 4.37 -27.08 25.36
N ILE A 219 4.96 -25.91 25.51
CA ILE A 219 6.05 -25.43 24.65
C ILE A 219 7.35 -25.47 25.45
N GLU A 220 8.35 -26.15 24.92
CA GLU A 220 9.71 -26.17 25.44
C GLU A 220 10.65 -25.50 24.43
N SER A 221 11.56 -24.65 24.91
CA SER A 221 12.61 -24.01 24.11
C SER A 221 13.96 -24.62 24.45
N ASP A 222 14.79 -24.84 23.44
CA ASP A 222 16.15 -25.35 23.62
C ASP A 222 17.18 -24.25 24.00
N GLY A 223 16.78 -22.97 23.96
CA GLY A 223 17.62 -21.81 24.23
C GLY A 223 18.54 -21.37 23.07
N GLN A 224 18.49 -22.06 21.93
CA GLN A 224 19.27 -21.78 20.71
C GLN A 224 18.36 -21.52 19.49
N GLY A 225 17.08 -21.20 19.71
CA GLY A 225 16.11 -20.91 18.65
C GLY A 225 15.36 -22.12 18.12
N GLY A 226 15.42 -23.26 18.83
CA GLY A 226 14.57 -24.43 18.59
C GLY A 226 13.46 -24.52 19.63
N TYR A 227 12.26 -24.90 19.18
CA TYR A 227 11.08 -25.06 20.02
C TYR A 227 10.38 -26.39 19.72
N GLN A 228 9.79 -26.95 20.77
CA GLN A 228 8.97 -28.14 20.70
C GLN A 228 7.62 -27.86 21.33
N PHE A 229 6.55 -28.03 20.57
CA PHE A 229 5.18 -28.04 21.07
C PHE A 229 4.70 -29.48 21.20
N THR A 230 4.25 -29.86 22.39
CA THR A 230 3.63 -31.17 22.65
C THR A 230 2.16 -30.94 23.06
N PRO A 231 1.19 -31.35 22.23
CA PRO A 231 -0.23 -31.31 22.59
C PRO A 231 -0.49 -32.10 23.88
N ALA A 232 -1.49 -31.69 24.66
CA ALA A 232 -1.94 -32.47 25.81
C ALA A 232 -2.53 -33.83 25.34
N GLU A 233 -2.40 -34.87 26.16
CA GLU A 233 -2.94 -36.20 25.87
C GLU A 233 -4.46 -36.12 25.63
N GLY A 234 -4.92 -36.58 24.46
CA GLY A 234 -6.32 -36.54 24.05
C GLY A 234 -6.84 -35.17 23.56
N TYR A 235 -5.96 -34.17 23.40
CA TYR A 235 -6.34 -32.87 22.84
C TYR A 235 -6.42 -32.94 21.32
N THR A 236 -7.55 -32.52 20.77
CA THR A 236 -7.80 -32.41 19.33
C THR A 236 -8.41 -31.06 19.00
N GLY A 237 -8.00 -30.47 17.89
CA GLY A 237 -8.45 -29.15 17.45
C GLY A 237 -7.33 -28.14 17.26
N SER A 238 -7.69 -26.86 17.14
CA SER A 238 -6.74 -25.81 16.78
C SER A 238 -6.00 -25.26 18.00
N ALA A 239 -4.68 -25.14 17.91
CA ALA A 239 -3.83 -24.43 18.86
C ALA A 239 -3.17 -23.23 18.17
N GLN A 240 -2.84 -22.19 18.94
CA GLN A 240 -2.20 -20.98 18.42
C GLN A 240 -0.96 -20.66 19.24
N ILE A 241 0.17 -20.54 18.56
CA ILE A 241 1.45 -20.16 19.17
C ILE A 241 1.76 -18.73 18.76
N GLY A 242 1.84 -17.84 19.74
CA GLY A 242 2.24 -16.46 19.58
C GLY A 242 3.74 -16.29 19.75
N PHE A 243 4.32 -15.33 19.04
CA PHE A 243 5.72 -14.95 19.18
C PHE A 243 5.91 -13.45 19.00
N VAL A 244 6.97 -12.94 19.60
CA VAL A 244 7.42 -11.54 19.45
C VAL A 244 8.77 -11.55 18.75
N ALA A 245 8.88 -10.84 17.64
CA ALA A 245 10.11 -10.68 16.89
C ALA A 245 10.58 -9.23 16.93
N SER A 246 11.89 -9.02 16.96
CA SER A 246 12.52 -7.69 16.98
C SER A 246 13.70 -7.61 16.01
N ASP A 247 13.86 -6.42 15.43
CA ASP A 247 15.03 -6.02 14.62
C ASP A 247 16.13 -5.34 15.46
N GLY A 248 15.94 -5.23 16.78
CA GLY A 248 16.83 -4.56 17.71
C GLY A 248 16.38 -3.16 18.13
N GLU A 249 15.45 -2.53 17.40
CA GLU A 249 14.90 -1.21 17.71
C GLU A 249 13.37 -1.25 17.92
N ASN A 250 12.69 -2.04 17.10
CA ASN A 250 11.25 -2.22 17.09
C ASN A 250 10.89 -3.71 17.28
N SER A 251 9.65 -3.98 17.70
CA SER A 251 9.13 -5.34 17.87
C SER A 251 7.75 -5.49 17.26
N VAL A 252 7.45 -6.67 16.75
CA VAL A 252 6.14 -7.06 16.22
C VAL A 252 5.66 -8.35 16.91
N GLU A 253 4.36 -8.41 17.19
CA GLU A 253 3.70 -9.61 17.72
C GLU A 253 2.99 -10.34 16.57
N SER A 254 3.27 -11.63 16.40
CA SER A 254 2.62 -12.48 15.40
C SER A 254 2.29 -13.84 16.00
N HIS A 255 1.64 -14.70 15.21
CA HIS A 255 1.28 -16.05 15.62
C HIS A 255 1.32 -17.00 14.42
N PHE A 256 1.34 -18.30 14.72
CA PHE A 256 1.03 -19.33 13.74
C PHE A 256 0.04 -20.35 14.31
N ASN A 257 -0.69 -21.01 13.41
CA ASN A 257 -1.78 -21.90 13.77
C ASN A 257 -1.35 -23.36 13.66
N ILE A 258 -1.78 -24.19 14.61
CA ILE A 258 -1.53 -25.64 14.61
C ILE A 258 -2.87 -26.35 14.64
N ASN A 259 -3.05 -27.36 13.81
CA ASN A 259 -4.17 -28.27 13.88
C ASN A 259 -3.71 -29.59 14.50
N VAL A 260 -4.35 -30.01 15.59
CA VAL A 260 -4.07 -31.29 16.25
C VAL A 260 -5.12 -32.30 15.82
N ASP A 261 -4.71 -33.26 15.01
CA ASP A 261 -5.55 -34.31 14.45
C ASP A 261 -5.64 -35.50 15.41
N GLU A 262 -6.78 -36.19 15.41
CA GLU A 262 -6.91 -37.48 16.10
C GLU A 262 -5.89 -38.47 15.51
N GLN A 263 -5.17 -39.19 16.36
CA GLN A 263 -4.31 -40.26 15.91
C GLN A 263 -5.21 -41.31 15.24
N GLU A 264 -4.86 -41.71 14.01
CA GLU A 264 -5.61 -42.74 13.29
C GLU A 264 -5.56 -44.05 14.09
N SER A 265 -6.62 -44.31 14.87
CA SER A 265 -6.79 -45.56 15.60
C SER A 265 -6.98 -46.68 14.59
N SER A 266 -5.92 -47.46 14.36
CA SER A 266 -5.98 -48.61 13.48
C SER A 266 -7.11 -49.55 13.93
N THR A 267 -8.17 -49.61 13.13
CA THR A 267 -9.36 -50.38 13.45
C THR A 267 -8.98 -51.85 13.62
N VAL A 268 -9.31 -52.40 14.78
CA VAL A 268 -9.20 -53.84 15.08
C VAL A 268 -9.92 -54.62 13.97
N GLU A 269 -9.20 -55.45 13.21
CA GLU A 269 -9.82 -56.33 12.22
C GLU A 269 -10.91 -57.18 12.89
N ALA A 270 -12.12 -57.15 12.36
CA ALA A 270 -13.23 -57.93 12.88
C ALA A 270 -12.87 -59.42 12.90
N LEU A 271 -12.94 -60.04 14.08
CA LEU A 271 -12.69 -61.47 14.25
C LEU A 271 -13.68 -62.27 13.39
N SER A 272 -13.18 -62.94 12.36
CA SER A 272 -14.00 -63.83 11.53
C SER A 272 -14.23 -65.15 12.26
N GLN A 273 -15.50 -65.50 12.50
CA GLN A 273 -15.87 -66.83 12.97
C GLN A 273 -15.82 -67.82 11.81
N ALA A 274 -15.09 -68.92 11.98
CA ALA A 274 -15.07 -70.01 11.01
C ALA A 274 -16.42 -70.74 10.99
N ASP A 275 -16.69 -71.43 9.88
CA ASP A 275 -17.95 -72.16 9.65
C ASP A 275 -18.24 -73.24 10.72
N ASP A 276 -17.22 -73.66 11.48
CA ASP A 276 -17.30 -74.60 12.61
C ASP A 276 -17.56 -73.93 13.98
N GLY A 277 -17.78 -72.62 14.00
CA GLY A 277 -18.01 -71.82 15.21
C GLY A 277 -16.74 -71.49 15.99
N SER A 278 -15.55 -71.86 15.51
CA SER A 278 -14.29 -71.45 16.12
C SER A 278 -13.93 -70.01 15.73
N VAL A 279 -13.35 -69.27 16.68
CA VAL A 279 -12.77 -67.94 16.45
C VAL A 279 -11.27 -68.09 16.64
N SER A 280 -10.50 -67.89 15.57
CA SER A 280 -9.04 -67.89 15.65
C SER A 280 -8.57 -66.45 15.80
N ILE A 281 -7.88 -66.16 16.90
CA ILE A 281 -7.26 -64.85 17.16
C ILE A 281 -5.75 -65.08 17.03
N SER A 282 -5.09 -64.37 16.12
CA SER A 282 -3.63 -64.44 16.01
C SER A 282 -2.96 -63.60 17.11
N GLY A 283 -1.71 -63.92 17.46
CA GLY A 283 -0.93 -63.10 18.41
C GLY A 283 -0.82 -61.65 17.94
N GLU A 284 -0.67 -61.44 16.63
CA GLU A 284 -0.67 -60.12 15.97
C GLU A 284 -1.99 -59.36 16.17
N GLN A 285 -3.15 -60.04 16.11
CA GLN A 285 -4.45 -59.39 16.33
C GLN A 285 -4.67 -58.98 17.80
N VAL A 286 -4.16 -59.76 18.77
CA VAL A 286 -4.21 -59.36 20.18
C VAL A 286 -3.31 -58.15 20.44
N LEU A 287 -2.10 -58.14 19.87
CA LEU A 287 -1.14 -57.04 19.99
C LEU A 287 -1.72 -55.75 19.42
N SER A 288 -2.32 -55.82 18.23
CA SER A 288 -3.00 -54.69 17.59
C SER A 288 -4.20 -54.18 18.41
N SER A 289 -4.94 -55.05 19.11
CA SER A 289 -6.08 -54.63 19.95
C SER A 289 -5.71 -53.98 21.28
N LEU A 290 -4.46 -54.14 21.73
CA LEU A 290 -3.99 -53.70 23.05
C LEU A 290 -3.01 -52.53 22.98
N ASP A 291 -2.74 -52.01 21.78
CA ASP A 291 -1.84 -50.88 21.52
C ASP A 291 -0.45 -51.06 22.20
N VAL A 292 0.08 -52.28 22.09
CA VAL A 292 1.38 -52.65 22.65
C VAL A 292 2.39 -52.86 21.53
N ALA A 293 3.52 -52.16 21.63
CA ALA A 293 4.58 -52.18 20.62
C ALA A 293 5.12 -53.60 20.33
N ASP A 294 5.48 -53.81 19.07
CA ASP A 294 5.81 -55.09 18.39
C ASP A 294 6.89 -55.95 19.09
N ASP A 295 7.70 -55.40 20.01
CA ASP A 295 8.80 -56.11 20.69
C ASP A 295 8.38 -56.80 22.01
N THR A 296 7.12 -56.67 22.44
CA THR A 296 6.65 -57.34 23.66
C THR A 296 6.27 -58.80 23.41
N SER A 297 7.13 -59.73 23.87
CA SER A 297 6.78 -61.15 23.92
C SER A 297 5.65 -61.42 24.93
N LEU A 298 4.40 -61.38 24.48
CA LEU A 298 3.25 -61.84 25.26
C LEU A 298 3.16 -63.37 25.20
N SER A 299 3.28 -64.01 26.36
CA SER A 299 2.89 -65.42 26.50
C SER A 299 1.39 -65.48 26.76
N VAL A 300 0.61 -65.81 25.72
CA VAL A 300 -0.83 -66.06 25.87
C VAL A 300 -1.01 -67.35 26.68
N LEU A 301 -1.24 -67.22 27.99
CA LEU A 301 -1.21 -68.36 28.91
C LEU A 301 -2.51 -69.20 28.89
N ALA A 302 -3.63 -68.65 28.42
CA ALA A 302 -4.85 -69.40 28.10
C ALA A 302 -5.90 -68.49 27.42
N ILE A 303 -6.49 -68.96 26.32
CA ILE A 303 -7.78 -68.42 25.81
C ILE A 303 -8.87 -69.32 26.41
N GLN A 304 -9.63 -68.80 27.37
CA GLN A 304 -10.72 -69.56 27.99
C GLN A 304 -12.03 -69.24 27.27
N ALA A 305 -12.37 -70.05 26.26
CA ALA A 305 -13.66 -69.94 25.59
C ALA A 305 -14.79 -70.33 26.57
N MET A 306 -15.56 -69.34 27.02
CA MET A 306 -16.79 -69.60 27.77
C MET A 306 -17.86 -70.07 26.79
N LYS A 307 -18.19 -71.36 26.83
CA LYS A 307 -19.31 -71.90 26.04
C LYS A 307 -20.60 -71.35 26.64
N ALA A 308 -21.26 -70.43 25.92
CA ALA A 308 -22.62 -70.03 26.25
C ALA A 308 -23.53 -71.27 26.16
N HIS A 309 -24.31 -71.50 27.21
CA HIS A 309 -25.24 -72.63 27.35
C HIS A 309 -26.59 -72.31 26.71
#